data_AF-A0A535F5N9-F1
#
_entry.id   AF-A0A535F5N9-F1
#
_cell.length_a   1.000
_cell.length_b   1.000
_cell.length_c   1.000
_cell.angle_alpha   90.00
_cell.angle_beta   90.00
_cell.angle_gamma   90.00
#
_symmetry.space_group_name_H-M   'P 1'
#
loop_
_entity.id
_entity.type
_entity.pdbx_description
1 polymer ?
#
loop_
_entity_poly.entity_id
_entity_poly.type
_entity_poly.pdbx_seq_one_letter_code
_entity_poly.pdbx_strand_id
1 'polypeptide(L)'
;MRNSLEDIKRELRSHPNTGHSRRAANIDDDEVDSSSESIILPYGNPPSLSHLLGFFPWVEEAQVKKIVTGKFNINNLPKLLRDADARQKNLEDTVHGIITDIPTGKQKFLIADGKMGTAFPNLQSFLSAFNTYAAIRSAYAPEYGSALTAWMEQLSYHAVYASWSQVLKFAIDFFRKYQTKPPQDWLPFDNHLTSVHFTHSDSTPTPYQPPPSTTITSSKGGSKNSHAKPEKVPIQYQTCINFNKEKGCTFQAQFKRPCGRLHNCWACGKEGHPCRNCPTNPCPFPSEKN
;
A
#
# COMPACT_ATOMS: atom_id res chain seq x y z
N MET A 1 20.99 -20.57 25.87
CA MET A 1 20.74 -20.37 27.32
C MET A 1 19.69 -19.28 27.43
N ARG A 2 18.50 -19.61 27.94
CA ARG A 2 17.33 -18.72 28.00
C ARG A 2 17.43 -17.92 29.30
N ASN A 3 17.60 -16.61 29.22
CA ASN A 3 17.42 -15.75 30.39
C ASN A 3 15.91 -15.60 30.64
N SER A 4 15.50 -15.90 31.87
CA SER A 4 14.12 -16.02 32.28
C SER A 4 13.53 -14.65 32.60
N LEU A 5 12.27 -14.44 32.25
CA LEU A 5 11.47 -13.24 32.50
C LEU A 5 11.41 -12.83 34.00
N GLU A 6 11.85 -13.70 34.89
CA GLU A 6 11.94 -13.47 36.33
C GLU A 6 13.16 -12.65 36.75
N ASP A 7 14.23 -12.60 35.94
CA ASP A 7 15.43 -11.79 36.24
C ASP A 7 15.12 -10.29 36.09
N ILE A 8 14.31 -9.93 35.08
CA ILE A 8 13.88 -8.54 34.82
C ILE A 8 12.91 -8.02 35.91
N LYS A 9 12.13 -8.91 36.54
CA LYS A 9 11.22 -8.54 37.64
C LYS A 9 11.94 -8.35 38.98
N ARG A 10 13.21 -8.73 39.09
CA ARG A 10 14.03 -8.57 40.30
C ARG A 10 14.72 -7.19 40.32
N GLU A 11 15.16 -6.69 39.17
CA GLU A 11 15.75 -5.34 39.02
C GLU A 11 14.78 -4.21 39.42
N LEU A 12 13.48 -4.40 39.20
CA LEU A 12 12.46 -3.37 39.44
C LEU A 12 11.98 -3.27 40.90
N ARG A 13 12.54 -4.05 41.83
CA ARG A 13 12.09 -4.09 43.23
C ARG A 13 13.05 -3.52 44.26
N SER A 14 14.21 -3.00 43.87
CA SER A 14 15.27 -2.60 44.82
C SER A 14 15.62 -1.10 44.83
N HIS A 15 14.64 -0.21 44.91
CA HIS A 15 14.90 1.18 45.30
C HIS A 15 13.88 1.67 46.34
N PRO A 16 14.25 1.78 47.62
CA PRO A 16 13.55 2.64 48.54
C PRO A 16 14.09 4.07 48.44
N ASN A 17 13.13 4.98 48.45
CA ASN A 17 13.26 6.42 48.51
C ASN A 17 13.72 6.86 49.91
N THR A 18 14.79 7.64 50.03
CA THR A 18 15.03 8.50 51.21
C THR A 18 15.82 9.74 50.79
N GLY A 19 15.21 10.91 50.92
CA GLY A 19 15.93 12.18 50.92
C GLY A 19 16.43 12.51 52.33
N HIS A 20 17.63 13.11 52.43
CA HIS A 20 17.92 14.20 53.36
C HIS A 20 19.29 14.87 53.08
N SER A 21 19.24 16.19 53.18
CA SER A 21 20.29 17.22 53.24
C SER A 21 21.63 16.86 53.90
N ARG A 22 22.77 17.29 53.30
CA ARG A 22 23.77 18.22 53.92
C ARG A 22 25.00 18.49 53.02
N ARG A 23 25.25 19.79 52.77
CA ARG A 23 26.50 20.55 53.00
C ARG A 23 27.80 20.24 52.21
N ALA A 24 28.13 21.20 51.33
CA ALA A 24 29.40 21.92 51.11
C ALA A 24 30.69 21.22 50.60
N ALA A 25 31.24 21.85 49.55
CA ALA A 25 32.65 22.17 49.29
C ALA A 25 33.62 21.01 48.98
N ASN A 26 34.07 20.88 47.73
CA ASN A 26 35.24 21.58 47.19
C ASN A 26 35.53 21.11 45.76
N ILE A 27 36.06 22.05 44.98
CA ILE A 27 36.69 21.86 43.67
C ILE A 27 38.07 21.26 43.92
N ASP A 28 38.39 20.17 43.21
CA ASP A 28 39.75 19.84 42.81
C ASP A 28 39.64 19.15 41.44
N ASP A 29 40.09 19.85 40.41
CA ASP A 29 40.34 19.35 39.07
C ASP A 29 41.70 18.62 39.08
N ASP A 30 41.74 17.35 38.69
CA ASP A 30 42.86 16.73 37.95
C ASP A 30 42.53 15.28 37.54
N GLU A 31 42.24 15.14 36.23
CA GLU A 31 42.68 14.10 35.28
C GLU A 31 43.03 12.67 35.79
N VAL A 32 42.25 11.64 35.38
CA VAL A 32 42.79 10.35 34.87
C VAL A 32 41.76 9.69 33.92
N ASP A 33 42.24 9.47 32.70
CA ASP A 33 41.70 8.65 31.61
C ASP A 33 41.35 7.20 32.03
N SER A 34 40.14 6.75 31.69
CA SER A 34 39.80 5.32 31.69
C SER A 34 38.70 5.04 30.66
N SER A 35 39.11 4.96 29.39
CA SER A 35 38.69 3.93 28.44
C SER A 35 37.35 3.21 28.73
N SER A 36 36.25 3.87 28.38
CA SER A 36 35.04 3.18 27.96
C SER A 36 34.78 3.57 26.51
N GLU A 37 35.24 2.74 25.58
CA GLU A 37 34.69 2.70 24.23
C GLU A 37 33.20 2.37 24.36
N SER A 38 32.40 3.41 24.57
CA SER A 38 30.98 3.35 24.31
C SER A 38 30.84 3.19 22.81
N ILE A 39 30.42 2.01 22.39
CA ILE A 39 29.92 1.81 21.03
C ILE A 39 28.69 2.72 20.93
N ILE A 40 28.90 3.93 20.41
CA ILE A 40 27.83 4.86 20.08
C ILE A 40 26.99 4.16 19.02
N LEU A 41 25.82 3.64 19.39
CA LEU A 41 24.78 3.35 18.42
C LEU A 41 24.49 4.68 17.70
N PRO A 42 24.54 4.75 16.36
CA PRO A 42 24.56 6.02 15.61
C PRO A 42 23.24 6.82 15.66
N TYR A 43 22.29 6.41 16.50
CA TYR A 43 20.99 7.04 16.64
C TYR A 43 20.77 7.37 18.11
N GLY A 44 20.57 8.66 18.39
CA GLY A 44 20.30 9.15 19.74
C GLY A 44 19.11 8.44 20.41
N ASN A 45 18.97 8.63 21.72
CA ASN A 45 17.89 8.01 22.49
C ASN A 45 16.53 8.27 21.82
N PRO A 46 15.67 7.24 21.67
CA PRO A 46 14.36 7.41 21.05
C PRO A 46 13.53 8.44 21.84
N PRO A 47 12.66 9.21 21.18
CA PRO A 47 11.84 10.20 21.85
C PRO A 47 10.95 9.52 22.89
N SER A 48 10.72 10.21 24.01
CA SER A 48 9.72 9.77 24.98
C SER A 48 8.35 9.68 24.32
N LEU A 49 7.53 8.74 24.78
CA LEU A 49 6.18 8.54 24.24
C LEU A 49 5.34 9.83 24.30
N SER A 50 5.44 10.60 25.39
CA SER A 50 4.74 11.87 25.55
C SER A 50 5.18 12.91 24.53
N HIS A 51 6.48 13.00 24.26
CA HIS A 51 7.01 13.90 23.24
C HIS A 51 6.51 13.51 21.84
N LEU A 52 6.51 12.21 21.51
CA LEU A 52 6.02 11.71 20.23
C LEU A 52 4.51 11.97 20.04
N LEU A 53 3.70 11.70 21.07
CA LEU A 53 2.26 11.96 21.03
C LEU A 53 1.94 13.46 20.93
N GLY A 54 2.86 14.34 21.33
CA GLY A 54 2.76 15.78 21.06
C GLY A 54 2.71 16.11 19.56
N PHE A 55 3.40 15.34 18.71
CA PHE A 55 3.36 15.49 17.24
C PHE A 55 2.14 14.80 16.62
N PHE A 56 1.62 13.74 17.26
CA PHE A 56 0.51 12.94 16.77
C PHE A 56 -0.62 12.83 17.81
N PRO A 57 -1.26 13.96 18.20
CA PRO A 57 -2.23 13.97 19.31
C PRO A 57 -3.51 13.16 19.03
N TRP A 58 -3.76 12.79 17.77
CA TRP A 58 -4.88 11.93 17.38
C TRP A 58 -4.57 10.43 17.46
N VAL A 59 -3.32 10.05 17.73
CA VAL A 59 -2.90 8.65 17.80
C VAL A 59 -2.93 8.17 19.25
N GLU A 60 -3.56 7.02 19.48
CA GLU A 60 -3.59 6.40 20.81
C GLU A 60 -2.25 5.73 21.16
N GLU A 61 -1.84 5.78 22.42
CA GLU A 61 -0.67 5.07 22.95
C GLU A 61 -0.68 3.57 22.61
N ALA A 62 -1.87 2.95 22.61
CA ALA A 62 -2.04 1.55 22.25
C ALA A 62 -1.62 1.25 20.80
N GLN A 63 -1.79 2.19 19.87
CA GLN A 63 -1.32 2.04 18.49
C GLN A 63 0.20 2.19 18.42
N VAL A 64 0.77 3.17 19.12
CA VAL A 64 2.23 3.38 19.18
C VAL A 64 2.93 2.11 19.66
N LYS A 65 2.48 1.53 20.78
CA LYS A 65 3.04 0.27 21.31
C LYS A 65 3.00 -0.86 20.27
N LYS A 66 1.92 -0.99 19.50
CA LYS A 66 1.80 -2.01 18.46
C LYS A 66 2.73 -1.74 17.27
N ILE A 67 2.93 -0.48 16.87
CA ILE A 67 3.85 -0.10 15.79
C ILE A 67 5.30 -0.40 16.20
N VAL A 68 5.69 0.00 17.40
CA VAL A 68 7.05 -0.21 17.93
C VAL A 68 7.36 -1.71 18.08
N THR A 69 6.40 -2.50 18.53
CA THR A 69 6.58 -3.96 18.68
C THR A 69 6.44 -4.75 17.38
N GLY A 70 6.15 -4.09 16.24
CA GLY A 70 5.92 -4.79 14.96
C GLY A 70 4.65 -5.65 14.94
N LYS A 71 3.69 -5.38 15.85
CA LYS A 71 2.40 -6.10 15.99
C LYS A 71 1.20 -5.25 15.57
N PHE A 72 1.44 -4.16 14.86
CA PHE A 72 0.39 -3.30 14.30
C PHE A 72 -0.43 -4.07 13.26
N ASN A 73 -1.75 -4.17 13.48
CA ASN A 73 -2.63 -4.75 12.48
C ASN A 73 -2.98 -3.69 11.44
N ILE A 74 -2.70 -3.95 10.16
CA ILE A 74 -2.97 -3.04 9.04
C ILE A 74 -4.42 -2.53 9.00
N ASN A 75 -5.39 -3.30 9.48
CA ASN A 75 -6.80 -2.88 9.57
C ASN A 75 -7.03 -1.72 10.54
N ASN A 76 -6.06 -1.40 11.40
CA ASN A 76 -6.07 -0.21 12.25
C ASN A 76 -5.40 1.00 11.60
N LEU A 77 -4.83 0.87 10.39
CA LEU A 77 -4.23 2.01 9.67
C LEU A 77 -5.17 3.20 9.53
N PRO A 78 -6.49 3.05 9.29
CA PRO A 78 -7.41 4.18 9.25
C PRO A 78 -7.44 5.00 10.55
N LYS A 79 -7.11 4.41 11.71
CA LYS A 79 -7.03 5.12 12.99
C LYS A 79 -5.86 6.10 13.06
N LEU A 80 -4.89 5.98 12.15
CA LEU A 80 -3.74 6.90 12.07
C LEU A 80 -4.02 8.11 11.18
N LEU A 81 -5.17 8.17 10.50
CA LEU A 81 -5.57 9.35 9.73
C LEU A 81 -5.70 10.56 10.64
N ARG A 82 -5.16 11.71 10.20
CA ARG A 82 -5.26 12.98 10.94
C ARG A 82 -6.69 13.52 10.99
N ASP A 83 -7.46 13.30 9.93
CA ASP A 83 -8.85 13.73 9.82
C ASP A 83 -9.78 12.91 10.73
N ALA A 84 -10.52 13.58 11.61
CA ALA A 84 -11.39 12.94 12.59
C ALA A 84 -12.63 12.27 11.97
N ASP A 85 -13.23 12.90 10.97
CA ASP A 85 -14.41 12.38 10.27
C ASP A 85 -14.05 11.11 9.50
N ALA A 86 -12.87 11.11 8.86
CA ALA A 86 -12.33 9.95 8.19
C ALA A 86 -12.01 8.81 9.18
N ARG A 87 -11.49 9.11 10.39
CA ARG A 87 -11.30 8.08 11.43
C ARG A 87 -12.63 7.49 11.88
N GLN A 88 -13.62 8.34 12.18
CA GLN A 88 -14.90 7.92 12.77
C GLN A 88 -15.74 7.07 11.80
N LYS A 89 -15.76 7.41 10.51
CA LYS A 89 -16.41 6.60 9.45
C LYS A 89 -15.88 5.17 9.36
N ASN A 90 -14.66 4.92 9.83
CA ASN A 90 -14.01 3.61 9.79
C ASN A 90 -14.08 2.84 11.13
N LEU A 91 -14.66 3.44 12.17
CA LEU A 91 -14.88 2.82 13.48
C LEU A 91 -16.22 2.09 13.59
N GLU A 92 -17.19 2.40 12.73
CA GLU A 92 -18.50 1.71 12.72
C GLU A 92 -18.33 0.25 12.25
N ASP A 93 -18.52 -0.68 13.20
CA ASP A 93 -18.41 -2.13 12.98
C ASP A 93 -19.44 -2.59 11.95
N THR A 94 -18.98 -2.92 10.74
CA THR A 94 -19.85 -3.51 9.73
C THR A 94 -19.68 -5.02 9.73
N VAL A 95 -20.74 -5.69 10.16
CA VAL A 95 -20.94 -7.14 10.15
C VAL A 95 -20.56 -7.73 8.80
N HIS A 96 -19.76 -8.79 8.80
CA HIS A 96 -19.54 -9.61 7.62
C HIS A 96 -20.86 -10.26 7.21
N GLY A 97 -21.43 -9.84 6.09
CA GLY A 97 -22.73 -10.32 5.67
C GLY A 97 -23.18 -9.79 4.33
N ILE A 98 -24.23 -10.41 3.82
CA ILE A 98 -24.99 -9.92 2.68
C ILE A 98 -26.09 -9.03 3.25
N ILE A 99 -25.99 -7.72 3.06
CA ILE A 99 -27.14 -6.85 3.33
C ILE A 99 -28.08 -7.00 2.15
N THR A 100 -29.23 -7.63 2.40
CA THR A 100 -30.31 -7.69 1.43
C THR A 100 -31.29 -6.58 1.76
N ASP A 101 -31.38 -5.60 0.87
CA ASP A 101 -32.43 -4.59 0.91
C ASP A 101 -33.76 -5.28 0.56
N ILE A 102 -34.63 -5.47 1.56
CA ILE A 102 -35.90 -6.22 1.45
C ILE A 102 -36.83 -5.64 0.36
N PRO A 103 -37.02 -4.31 0.24
CA PRO A 103 -37.91 -3.76 -0.79
C PRO A 103 -37.34 -3.83 -2.22
N THR A 104 -36.02 -3.81 -2.40
CA THR A 104 -35.41 -3.81 -3.75
C THR A 104 -34.75 -5.12 -4.15
N GLY A 105 -34.63 -6.08 -3.24
CA GLY A 105 -33.93 -7.36 -3.44
C GLY A 105 -32.43 -7.21 -3.69
N LYS A 106 -31.86 -6.01 -3.54
CA LYS A 106 -30.46 -5.73 -3.84
C LYS A 106 -29.57 -6.24 -2.72
N GLN A 107 -28.65 -7.11 -3.09
CA GLN A 107 -27.65 -7.68 -2.20
C GLN A 107 -26.35 -6.86 -2.30
N LYS A 108 -25.89 -6.32 -1.17
CA LYS A 108 -24.57 -5.70 -1.06
C LYS A 108 -23.63 -6.64 -0.31
N PHE A 109 -22.61 -7.13 -1.01
CA PHE A 109 -21.55 -7.92 -0.41
C PHE A 109 -20.58 -7.00 0.34
N LEU A 110 -20.47 -7.17 1.65
CA LEU A 110 -19.48 -6.49 2.48
C LEU A 110 -18.30 -7.42 2.72
N ILE A 111 -17.31 -7.36 1.82
CA ILE A 111 -16.02 -8.04 1.97
C ILE A 111 -15.10 -7.18 2.83
N ALA A 112 -14.33 -7.77 3.75
CA ALA A 112 -13.41 -7.06 4.64
C ALA A 112 -12.39 -6.15 3.90
N ASP A 113 -11.98 -6.52 2.69
CA ASP A 113 -11.15 -5.69 1.79
C ASP A 113 -11.84 -4.36 1.41
N GLY A 114 -13.18 -4.34 1.42
CA GLY A 114 -14.01 -3.16 1.19
C GLY A 114 -13.85 -2.08 2.28
N LYS A 115 -13.51 -2.45 3.52
CA LYS A 115 -13.26 -1.47 4.60
C LYS A 115 -12.01 -0.65 4.30
N MET A 116 -10.94 -1.32 3.87
CA MET A 116 -9.70 -0.64 3.51
C MET A 116 -9.89 0.24 2.27
N GLY A 117 -10.62 -0.23 1.27
CA GLY A 117 -10.96 0.55 0.08
C GLY A 117 -11.85 1.77 0.36
N THR A 118 -12.73 1.68 1.35
CA THR A 118 -13.57 2.81 1.80
C THR A 118 -12.77 3.80 2.64
N ALA A 119 -11.92 3.29 3.54
CA ALA A 119 -11.04 4.11 4.36
C ALA A 119 -10.02 4.89 3.52
N PHE A 120 -9.54 4.25 2.46
CA PHE A 120 -8.52 4.79 1.58
C PHE A 120 -9.01 4.77 0.13
N PRO A 121 -9.81 5.76 -0.29
CA PRO A 121 -10.34 5.82 -1.66
C PRO A 121 -9.26 6.14 -2.71
N ASN A 122 -8.10 6.64 -2.29
CA ASN A 122 -6.99 6.98 -3.18
C ASN A 122 -5.63 6.83 -2.47
N LEU A 123 -4.55 6.85 -3.27
CA LEU A 123 -3.17 6.76 -2.76
C LEU A 123 -2.88 7.78 -1.67
N GLN A 124 -3.30 9.03 -1.85
CA GLN A 124 -2.99 10.11 -0.91
C GLN A 124 -3.55 9.84 0.49
N SER A 125 -4.78 9.33 0.58
CA SER A 125 -5.40 8.97 1.85
C SER A 125 -4.65 7.84 2.57
N PHE A 126 -4.17 6.85 1.82
CA PHE A 126 -3.36 5.76 2.36
C PHE A 126 -1.99 6.27 2.84
N LEU A 127 -1.27 7.01 1.99
CA LEU A 127 0.04 7.56 2.31
C LEU A 127 -0.04 8.52 3.50
N SER A 128 -1.13 9.26 3.68
CA SER A 128 -1.32 10.12 4.86
C SER A 128 -1.27 9.30 6.16
N ALA A 129 -2.05 8.22 6.26
CA ALA A 129 -2.03 7.33 7.42
C ALA A 129 -0.71 6.55 7.54
N PHE A 130 -0.16 6.11 6.41
CA PHE A 130 1.08 5.34 6.38
C PHE A 130 2.31 6.18 6.77
N ASN A 131 2.34 7.47 6.44
CA ASN A 131 3.38 8.38 6.90
C ASN A 131 3.39 8.52 8.42
N THR A 132 2.22 8.55 9.07
CA THR A 132 2.14 8.50 10.55
C THR A 132 2.70 7.19 11.09
N TYR A 133 2.35 6.04 10.48
CA TYR A 133 2.96 4.76 10.81
C TYR A 133 4.49 4.79 10.66
N ALA A 134 4.99 5.28 9.53
CA ALA A 134 6.41 5.30 9.20
C ALA A 134 7.21 6.24 10.12
N ALA A 135 6.66 7.41 10.45
CA ALA A 135 7.28 8.34 11.39
C ALA A 135 7.39 7.73 12.78
N ILE A 136 6.32 7.10 13.29
CA ILE A 136 6.34 6.42 14.59
C ILE A 136 7.33 5.24 14.58
N ARG A 137 7.30 4.41 13.53
CA ARG A 137 8.21 3.27 13.41
C ARG A 137 9.67 3.71 13.41
N SER A 138 9.99 4.73 12.61
CA SER A 138 11.35 5.23 12.45
C SER A 138 11.86 6.01 13.66
N ALA A 139 10.97 6.54 14.50
CA ALA A 139 11.36 7.17 15.77
C ALA A 139 11.96 6.17 16.78
N TYR A 140 11.55 4.89 16.74
CA TYR A 140 12.05 3.85 17.64
C TYR A 140 12.94 2.81 16.95
N ALA A 141 12.89 2.75 15.62
CA ALA A 141 13.70 1.87 14.79
C ALA A 141 14.17 2.65 13.54
N PRO A 142 15.14 3.58 13.69
CA PRO A 142 15.57 4.51 12.64
C PRO A 142 16.00 3.85 11.33
N GLU A 143 16.49 2.62 11.41
CA GLU A 143 16.88 1.79 10.27
C GLU A 143 15.71 1.50 9.30
N TYR A 144 14.46 1.65 9.75
CA TYR A 144 13.27 1.53 8.89
C TYR A 144 12.96 2.78 8.07
N GLY A 145 13.52 3.96 8.41
CA GLY A 145 13.12 5.22 7.78
C GLY A 145 13.30 5.25 6.26
N SER A 146 14.51 4.93 5.79
CA SER A 146 14.82 4.87 4.36
C SER A 146 14.03 3.78 3.65
N ALA A 147 13.91 2.60 4.27
CA ALA A 147 13.20 1.45 3.70
C ALA A 147 11.69 1.73 3.50
N LEU A 148 11.03 2.31 4.51
CA LEU A 148 9.62 2.69 4.42
C LEU A 148 9.40 3.81 3.39
N THR A 149 10.35 4.74 3.28
CA THR A 149 10.28 5.83 2.29
C THR A 149 10.41 5.31 0.86
N ALA A 150 11.40 4.46 0.61
CA ALA A 150 11.59 3.80 -0.68
C ALA A 150 10.36 2.95 -1.06
N TRP A 151 9.76 2.24 -0.11
CA TRP A 151 8.54 1.48 -0.37
C TRP A 151 7.34 2.37 -0.71
N MET A 152 7.17 3.52 -0.06
CA MET A 152 6.13 4.49 -0.42
C MET A 152 6.33 5.06 -1.84
N GLU A 153 7.57 5.27 -2.26
CA GLU A 153 7.90 5.65 -3.65
C GLU A 153 7.50 4.54 -4.64
N GLN A 154 7.84 3.29 -4.35
CA GLN A 154 7.41 2.13 -5.18
C GLN A 154 5.89 2.04 -5.27
N LEU A 155 5.17 2.28 -4.17
CA LEU A 155 3.71 2.27 -4.17
C LEU A 155 3.15 3.39 -5.04
N SER A 156 3.77 4.57 -5.00
CA SER A 156 3.42 5.71 -5.85
C SER A 156 3.66 5.40 -7.33
N TYR A 157 4.78 4.75 -7.66
CA TYR A 157 5.07 4.27 -9.00
C TYR A 157 3.97 3.31 -9.51
N HIS A 158 3.59 2.30 -8.72
CA HIS A 158 2.53 1.37 -9.12
C HIS A 158 1.17 2.05 -9.31
N ALA A 159 0.85 3.08 -8.52
CA ALA A 159 -0.39 3.85 -8.66
C ALA A 159 -0.49 4.67 -9.96
N VAL A 160 0.62 4.90 -10.67
CA VAL A 160 0.62 5.53 -12.00
C VAL A 160 0.11 4.56 -13.07
N TYR A 161 0.38 3.26 -12.93
CA TYR A 161 0.17 2.27 -13.98
C TYR A 161 -0.95 1.25 -13.69
N ALA A 162 -1.38 1.13 -12.44
CA ALA A 162 -2.40 0.19 -12.02
C ALA A 162 -3.57 0.91 -11.32
N SER A 163 -4.74 0.25 -11.26
CA SER A 163 -5.87 0.80 -10.52
C SER A 163 -5.53 0.88 -9.03
N TRP A 164 -6.00 1.94 -8.36
CA TRP A 164 -5.77 2.09 -6.93
C TRP A 164 -6.25 0.89 -6.12
N SER A 165 -7.34 0.24 -6.53
CA SER A 165 -7.83 -0.97 -5.85
C SER A 165 -6.80 -2.12 -5.88
N GLN A 166 -6.11 -2.33 -7.01
CA GLN A 166 -5.05 -3.35 -7.11
C GLN A 166 -3.84 -2.95 -6.26
N VAL A 167 -3.44 -1.68 -6.33
CA VAL A 167 -2.31 -1.15 -5.55
C VAL A 167 -2.56 -1.24 -4.05
N LEU A 168 -3.79 -0.98 -3.60
CA LEU A 168 -4.17 -1.10 -2.21
C LEU A 168 -4.13 -2.55 -1.72
N LYS A 169 -4.61 -3.52 -2.51
CA LYS A 169 -4.48 -4.96 -2.19
C LYS A 169 -3.01 -5.34 -2.04
N PHE A 170 -2.18 -4.95 -3.01
CA PHE A 170 -0.73 -5.14 -2.96
C PHE A 170 -0.12 -4.52 -1.69
N ALA A 171 -0.48 -3.29 -1.34
CA ALA A 171 0.05 -2.61 -0.16
C ALA A 171 -0.28 -3.35 1.14
N ILE A 172 -1.52 -3.85 1.26
CA ILE A 172 -1.99 -4.61 2.42
C ILE A 172 -1.19 -5.92 2.56
N ASP A 173 -1.05 -6.68 1.47
CA ASP A 173 -0.38 -7.96 1.52
C ASP A 173 1.14 -7.82 1.68
N PHE A 174 1.73 -6.79 1.07
CA PHE A 174 3.14 -6.44 1.29
C PHE A 174 3.37 -6.11 2.77
N PHE A 175 2.55 -5.24 3.34
CA PHE A 175 2.68 -4.87 4.74
C PHE A 175 2.58 -6.10 5.66
N ARG A 176 1.58 -6.96 5.45
CA ARG A 176 1.41 -8.20 6.24
C ARG A 176 2.64 -9.11 6.17
N LYS A 177 3.28 -9.20 4.99
CA LYS A 177 4.46 -10.04 4.78
C LYS A 177 5.73 -9.44 5.39
N TYR A 178 5.93 -8.12 5.27
CA TYR A 178 7.21 -7.48 5.56
C TYR A 178 7.25 -6.71 6.88
N GLN A 179 6.12 -6.47 7.55
CA GLN A 179 6.07 -5.70 8.80
C GLN A 179 7.06 -6.14 9.88
N THR A 180 7.25 -7.45 10.04
CA THR A 180 8.13 -8.03 11.06
C THR A 180 9.54 -8.34 10.52
N LYS A 181 9.77 -8.10 9.24
CA LYS A 181 11.04 -8.34 8.56
C LYS A 181 12.01 -7.18 8.78
N PRO A 182 13.32 -7.43 8.69
CA PRO A 182 14.33 -6.38 8.75
C PRO A 182 14.13 -5.37 7.61
N PRO A 183 14.59 -4.11 7.77
CA PRO A 183 14.34 -3.04 6.79
C PRO A 183 14.89 -3.33 5.40
N GLN A 184 15.95 -4.14 5.28
CA GLN A 184 16.54 -4.52 4.00
C GLN A 184 15.55 -5.33 3.15
N ASP A 185 14.65 -6.09 3.76
CA ASP A 185 13.66 -6.92 3.05
C ASP A 185 12.54 -6.07 2.43
N TRP A 186 12.38 -4.81 2.84
CA TRP A 186 11.39 -3.88 2.28
C TRP A 186 11.85 -3.22 0.98
N LEU A 187 13.16 -3.21 0.71
CA LEU A 187 13.74 -2.48 -0.43
C LEU A 187 13.52 -3.17 -1.79
N PRO A 188 13.67 -4.50 -1.92
CA PRO A 188 13.51 -5.15 -3.21
C PRO A 188 12.06 -5.15 -3.68
N PHE A 189 11.86 -5.12 -5.00
CA PHE A 189 10.57 -5.46 -5.60
C PHE A 189 10.23 -6.92 -5.30
N ASP A 190 9.11 -7.16 -4.63
CA ASP A 190 8.56 -8.51 -4.48
C ASP A 190 7.91 -8.94 -5.79
N ASN A 191 8.72 -9.42 -6.72
CA ASN A 191 8.27 -9.82 -8.07
C ASN A 191 7.09 -10.80 -8.05
N HIS A 192 7.03 -11.68 -7.04
CA HIS A 192 5.92 -12.59 -6.88
C HIS A 192 4.64 -11.82 -6.54
N LEU A 193 4.67 -10.99 -5.50
CA LEU A 193 3.52 -10.20 -5.08
C LEU A 193 3.09 -9.20 -6.17
N THR A 194 4.06 -8.54 -6.82
CA THR A 194 3.84 -7.68 -7.99
C THR A 194 3.15 -8.45 -9.12
N SER A 195 3.60 -9.68 -9.43
CA SER A 195 2.94 -10.51 -10.44
C SER A 195 1.48 -10.80 -10.05
N VAL A 196 1.25 -11.25 -8.82
CA VAL A 196 -0.08 -11.61 -8.32
C VAL A 196 -1.09 -10.46 -8.48
N HIS A 197 -0.70 -9.22 -8.16
CA HIS A 197 -1.63 -8.08 -8.18
C HIS A 197 -1.67 -7.29 -9.50
N PHE A 198 -0.60 -7.32 -10.31
CA PHE A 198 -0.49 -6.45 -11.48
C PHE A 198 -0.42 -7.18 -12.84
N THR A 199 -0.14 -8.49 -12.88
CA THR A 199 -0.09 -9.25 -14.15
C THR A 199 -1.41 -9.95 -14.47
N HIS A 200 -2.22 -10.24 -13.46
CA HIS A 200 -3.58 -10.69 -13.64
C HIS A 200 -4.47 -9.46 -13.76
N SER A 201 -4.95 -9.18 -14.98
CA SER A 201 -6.14 -8.37 -15.14
C SER A 201 -7.23 -9.04 -14.31
N ASP A 202 -7.66 -8.41 -13.22
CA ASP A 202 -8.84 -8.81 -12.44
C ASP A 202 -10.05 -8.79 -13.39
N SER A 203 -10.24 -9.86 -14.16
CA SER A 203 -11.55 -10.31 -14.57
C SER A 203 -12.16 -10.91 -13.31
N THR A 204 -12.65 -10.04 -12.42
CA THR A 204 -13.55 -10.47 -11.35
C THR A 204 -14.64 -11.31 -12.01
N PRO A 205 -14.90 -12.55 -11.57
CA PRO A 205 -16.01 -13.31 -12.09
C PRO A 205 -17.26 -12.51 -11.70
N THR A 206 -17.92 -11.91 -12.69
CA THR A 206 -19.31 -11.53 -12.54
C THR A 206 -20.06 -12.80 -12.14
N PRO A 207 -20.83 -12.81 -11.03
CA PRO A 207 -21.68 -13.93 -10.72
C PRO A 207 -22.53 -14.24 -11.96
N TYR A 208 -22.44 -15.48 -12.43
CA TYR A 208 -23.21 -15.98 -13.55
C TYR A 208 -24.68 -15.93 -13.14
N GLN A 209 -25.38 -14.88 -13.53
CA GLN A 209 -26.84 -14.82 -13.41
C GLN A 209 -27.39 -15.58 -14.61
N PRO A 210 -28.03 -16.75 -14.43
CA PRO A 210 -28.63 -17.45 -15.56
C PRO A 210 -29.70 -16.54 -16.17
N PRO A 211 -29.76 -16.44 -17.51
CA PRO A 211 -30.77 -15.61 -18.18
C PRO A 211 -32.16 -16.18 -17.88
N PRO A 212 -33.16 -15.33 -17.55
CA PRO A 212 -34.54 -15.78 -17.57
C PRO A 212 -34.92 -16.10 -19.02
N SER A 213 -35.19 -17.37 -19.30
CA SER A 213 -35.88 -17.79 -20.51
C SER A 213 -37.25 -17.13 -20.53
N THR A 214 -37.53 -16.30 -21.54
CA THR A 214 -38.71 -16.47 -22.42
C THR A 214 -38.77 -15.43 -23.53
N THR A 215 -38.90 -15.99 -24.74
CA THR A 215 -39.70 -15.54 -25.88
C THR A 215 -39.18 -14.38 -26.75
N ILE A 216 -38.98 -14.79 -28.00
CA ILE A 216 -38.59 -14.03 -29.18
C ILE A 216 -39.72 -13.07 -29.58
N THR A 217 -39.40 -11.80 -29.76
CA THR A 217 -40.05 -10.99 -30.81
C THR A 217 -39.06 -9.98 -31.38
N SER A 218 -38.93 -10.04 -32.70
CA SER A 218 -38.07 -9.19 -33.52
C SER A 218 -38.58 -7.75 -33.56
N SER A 219 -37.69 -6.77 -33.37
CA SER A 219 -37.84 -5.44 -33.98
C SER A 219 -36.50 -4.69 -34.05
N LYS A 220 -36.21 -4.19 -35.26
CA LYS A 220 -35.16 -3.21 -35.55
C LYS A 220 -35.46 -1.91 -34.79
N GLY A 221 -34.45 -1.31 -34.19
CA GLY A 221 -34.54 0.06 -33.65
C GLY A 221 -33.27 0.43 -32.90
N GLY A 222 -32.57 1.46 -33.39
CA GLY A 222 -31.32 1.91 -32.79
C GLY A 222 -31.48 2.67 -31.47
N SER A 223 -30.30 2.91 -30.89
CA SER A 223 -29.96 3.99 -29.96
C SER A 223 -30.13 3.75 -28.46
N LYS A 224 -28.98 3.92 -27.80
CA LYS A 224 -28.75 4.49 -26.46
C LYS A 224 -29.22 3.67 -25.25
N ASN A 225 -28.25 3.11 -24.54
CA ASN A 225 -28.29 3.14 -23.08
C ASN A 225 -26.97 3.68 -22.52
N SER A 226 -27.11 4.88 -21.98
CA SER A 226 -26.19 5.60 -21.11
C SER A 226 -26.06 4.88 -19.78
N HIS A 227 -24.90 4.30 -19.52
CA HIS A 227 -24.36 4.14 -18.19
C HIS A 227 -23.18 5.08 -18.05
N ALA A 228 -23.19 5.91 -17.01
CA ALA A 228 -22.12 6.83 -16.66
C ALA A 228 -20.79 6.05 -16.60
N LYS A 229 -19.93 6.30 -17.60
CA LYS A 229 -18.60 5.72 -17.70
C LYS A 229 -17.72 6.34 -16.60
N PRO A 230 -16.82 5.59 -15.93
CA PRO A 230 -15.64 6.22 -15.37
C PRO A 230 -14.96 6.97 -16.53
N GLU A 231 -14.53 8.21 -16.29
CA GLU A 231 -13.95 9.08 -17.32
C GLU A 231 -12.92 8.29 -18.12
N LYS A 232 -13.33 7.85 -19.32
CA LYS A 232 -12.48 7.04 -20.17
C LYS A 232 -11.43 8.02 -20.67
N VAL A 233 -10.19 7.81 -20.25
CA VAL A 233 -9.00 8.37 -20.90
C VAL A 233 -9.30 8.46 -22.40
N PRO A 234 -9.33 9.67 -23.00
CA PRO A 234 -9.76 9.81 -24.39
C PRO A 234 -8.99 8.87 -25.31
N ILE A 235 -9.63 8.38 -26.37
CA ILE A 235 -9.09 7.32 -27.23
C ILE A 235 -7.69 7.66 -27.76
N GLN A 236 -7.42 8.94 -28.01
CA GLN A 236 -6.12 9.46 -28.46
C GLN A 236 -4.99 9.30 -27.45
N TYR A 237 -5.28 9.05 -26.18
CA TYR A 237 -4.30 8.79 -25.12
C TYR A 237 -4.22 7.30 -24.75
N GLN A 238 -5.01 6.43 -25.38
CA GLN A 238 -4.97 4.99 -25.15
C GLN A 238 -4.00 4.33 -26.13
N THR A 239 -3.17 3.39 -25.67
CA THR A 239 -2.31 2.60 -26.55
C THR A 239 -3.11 1.62 -27.40
N CYS A 240 -2.77 1.52 -28.68
CA CYS A 240 -3.34 0.54 -29.60
C CYS A 240 -2.82 -0.86 -29.26
N ILE A 241 -3.70 -1.71 -28.74
CA ILE A 241 -3.35 -3.07 -28.36
C ILE A 241 -2.89 -3.88 -29.58
N ASN A 242 -3.50 -3.68 -30.75
CA ASN A 242 -3.17 -4.43 -31.96
C ASN A 242 -1.83 -4.02 -32.56
N PHE A 243 -1.34 -2.80 -32.31
CA PHE A 243 -0.06 -2.33 -32.85
C PHE A 243 1.12 -3.22 -32.42
N ASN A 244 1.13 -3.67 -31.17
CA ASN A 244 2.19 -4.52 -30.62
C ASN A 244 1.97 -6.02 -30.84
N LYS A 245 0.83 -6.44 -31.42
CA LYS A 245 0.60 -7.84 -31.79
C LYS A 245 1.34 -8.19 -33.08
N GLU A 246 1.52 -9.48 -33.32
CA GLU A 246 2.20 -10.01 -34.50
C GLU A 246 1.65 -9.48 -35.83
N LYS A 247 0.32 -9.37 -35.98
CA LYS A 247 -0.31 -8.83 -37.18
C LYS A 247 -0.23 -7.31 -37.31
N GLY A 248 0.18 -6.61 -36.25
CA GLY A 248 0.19 -5.15 -36.19
C GLY A 248 -1.21 -4.51 -36.23
N CYS A 249 -1.24 -3.18 -36.21
CA CYS A 249 -2.49 -2.44 -36.30
C CYS A 249 -2.99 -2.37 -37.76
N THR A 250 -4.11 -3.03 -38.05
CA THR A 250 -4.75 -3.04 -39.38
C THR A 250 -5.80 -1.94 -39.56
N PHE A 251 -5.98 -1.05 -38.58
CA PHE A 251 -7.08 -0.08 -38.56
C PHE A 251 -7.10 0.84 -39.78
N GLN A 252 -5.92 1.31 -40.21
CA GLN A 252 -5.81 2.15 -41.40
C GLN A 252 -6.15 1.39 -42.69
N ALA A 253 -5.78 0.12 -42.78
CA ALA A 253 -6.12 -0.71 -43.92
C ALA A 253 -7.63 -0.99 -44.00
N GLN A 254 -8.27 -1.25 -42.85
CA GLN A 254 -9.68 -1.61 -42.74
C GLN A 254 -10.63 -0.41 -42.87
N PHE A 255 -10.30 0.72 -42.23
CA PHE A 255 -11.21 1.86 -42.11
C PHE A 255 -10.75 3.09 -42.91
N LYS A 256 -9.65 2.97 -43.69
CA LYS A 256 -9.08 4.05 -44.53
C LYS A 256 -8.82 5.37 -43.77
N ARG A 257 -8.57 5.29 -42.46
CA ARG A 257 -8.28 6.43 -41.58
C ARG A 257 -7.24 6.05 -40.52
N PRO A 258 -6.45 7.00 -39.98
CA PRO A 258 -5.45 6.69 -38.97
C PRO A 258 -6.10 6.06 -37.72
N CYS A 259 -5.33 5.23 -37.02
CA CYS A 259 -5.77 4.68 -35.74
C CYS A 259 -5.91 5.83 -34.73
N GLY A 260 -7.07 5.96 -34.09
CA GLY A 260 -7.30 6.99 -33.08
C GLY A 260 -6.61 6.70 -31.73
N ARG A 261 -5.73 5.70 -31.67
CA ARG A 261 -5.00 5.22 -30.47
C ARG A 261 -3.50 5.31 -30.72
N LEU A 262 -2.72 5.49 -29.65
CA LEU A 262 -1.27 5.64 -29.71
C LEU A 262 -0.57 4.34 -30.15
N HIS A 263 0.36 4.44 -31.08
CA HIS A 263 1.17 3.32 -31.57
C HIS A 263 2.52 3.29 -30.84
N ASN A 264 2.48 2.97 -29.55
CA ASN A 264 3.67 2.95 -28.69
C ASN A 264 4.10 1.52 -28.39
N CYS A 265 5.40 1.29 -28.32
CA CYS A 265 5.99 0.00 -27.96
C CYS A 265 5.63 -0.39 -26.52
N TRP A 266 5.18 -1.62 -26.27
CA TRP A 266 4.91 -2.10 -24.91
C TRP A 266 6.16 -2.23 -24.03
N ALA A 267 7.31 -2.57 -24.61
CA ALA A 267 8.53 -2.75 -23.84
C ALA A 267 9.19 -1.44 -23.38
N CYS A 268 9.18 -0.38 -24.20
CA CYS A 268 9.92 0.86 -23.93
C CYS A 268 9.07 2.13 -23.97
N GLY A 269 7.79 2.04 -24.34
CA GLY A 269 6.87 3.18 -24.41
C GLY A 269 7.10 4.15 -25.59
N LYS A 270 8.14 3.95 -26.41
CA LYS A 270 8.48 4.84 -27.54
C LYS A 270 7.62 4.56 -28.78
N GLU A 271 7.42 5.60 -29.59
CA GLU A 271 6.77 5.51 -30.90
C GLU A 271 7.73 4.94 -31.97
N GLY A 272 7.16 4.55 -33.12
CA GLY A 272 7.94 4.17 -34.31
C GLY A 272 8.29 2.68 -34.43
N HIS A 273 8.04 1.86 -33.41
CA HIS A 273 8.23 0.41 -33.50
C HIS A 273 7.25 -0.37 -32.60
N PRO A 274 6.77 -1.55 -33.04
CA PRO A 274 6.05 -2.46 -32.19
C PRO A 274 7.01 -3.20 -31.25
N CYS A 275 6.49 -3.77 -30.15
CA CYS A 275 7.31 -4.42 -29.13
C CYS A 275 8.25 -5.52 -29.64
N ARG A 276 7.84 -6.27 -30.67
CA ARG A 276 8.72 -7.30 -31.29
C ARG A 276 10.02 -6.73 -31.89
N ASN A 277 10.00 -5.46 -32.28
CA ASN A 277 11.12 -4.78 -32.91
C ASN A 277 11.76 -3.76 -31.95
N CYS A 278 11.57 -3.94 -30.64
CA CYS A 278 12.11 -3.03 -29.65
C CYS A 278 13.64 -3.18 -29.57
N PRO A 279 14.42 -2.09 -29.73
CA PRO A 279 15.89 -2.15 -29.69
C PRO A 279 16.44 -2.39 -28.29
N THR A 280 15.65 -2.11 -27.24
CA THR A 280 16.08 -2.24 -25.84
C THR A 280 15.66 -3.56 -25.21
N ASN A 281 14.45 -4.04 -25.52
CA ASN A 281 13.91 -5.28 -24.95
C ASN A 281 12.76 -5.83 -25.82
N PRO A 282 13.04 -6.63 -26.86
CA PRO A 282 12.00 -7.15 -27.74
C PRO A 282 11.07 -8.12 -27.01
N CYS A 283 9.75 -7.95 -27.16
CA CYS A 283 8.76 -8.87 -26.58
C CYS A 283 8.94 -10.29 -27.17
N PRO A 284 8.96 -11.35 -26.34
CA PRO A 284 9.00 -12.72 -26.84
C PRO A 284 7.65 -13.05 -27.50
N PHE A 285 7.66 -13.24 -28.82
CA PHE A 285 6.56 -13.89 -29.52
C PHE A 285 7.03 -15.29 -29.90
N PRO A 286 6.23 -16.35 -29.66
CA PRO A 286 6.56 -17.67 -30.16
C PRO A 286 6.66 -17.57 -31.69
N SER A 287 7.84 -17.85 -32.25
CA SER A 287 8.01 -17.99 -33.69
C SER A 287 7.09 -19.11 -34.15
N GLU A 288 6.08 -18.81 -34.98
CA GLU A 288 5.30 -19.83 -35.66
C GLU A 288 6.30 -20.74 -36.40
N LYS A 289 6.36 -22.00 -36.00
CA LYS A 289 7.08 -23.04 -36.74
C LYS A 289 6.39 -23.15 -38.10
N ASN A 290 7.16 -22.93 -39.17
CA ASN A 290 6.79 -23.28 -40.55
C ASN A 290 6.29 -24.72 -40.64
#